data_AF-A0A4R4TB71-F1
#
_entry.id   AF-A0A4R4TB71-F1
#
_cell.length_a   1.000
_cell.length_b   1.000
_cell.length_c   1.000
_cell.angle_alpha   90.00
_cell.angle_beta   90.00
_cell.angle_gamma   90.00
#
_symmetry.space_group_name_H-M   'P 1'
#
loop_
_entity.id
_entity.type
_entity.pdbx_description
1 polymer ?
#
loop_
_entity_poly.entity_id
_entity_poly.type
_entity_poly.pdbx_seq_one_letter_code
_entity_poly.pdbx_strand_id
1 'polypeptide(L)'
;MMSKPDCLLIPMLASKAAPGLARTLTKTRLHNWGYMHISDDAFVIASELISNAVTATPGKEIRFQFSRDIAGVLIAVWDASPAQPQVRPMVDMTLDTLDVSEEHQG
;
A
#
# COMPACT_ATOMS: atom_id res chain seq x y z
N MET A 1 0.61 -10.32 -31.14
CA MET A 1 -0.58 -9.68 -30.53
C MET A 1 -0.13 -9.04 -29.22
N MET A 2 0.00 -7.72 -29.16
CA MET A 2 0.36 -7.01 -27.92
C MET A 2 -0.84 -7.08 -26.98
N SER A 3 -0.79 -7.97 -25.99
CA SER A 3 -1.75 -7.98 -24.88
C SER A 3 -1.75 -6.60 -24.24
N LYS A 4 -2.92 -6.04 -23.94
CA LYS A 4 -3.04 -4.83 -23.14
C LYS A 4 -2.18 -5.03 -21.87
N PRO A 5 -1.28 -4.10 -21.52
CA PRO A 5 -0.50 -4.25 -20.29
C PRO A 5 -1.50 -4.40 -19.14
N ASP A 6 -1.36 -5.47 -18.37
CA ASP A 6 -2.23 -5.75 -17.22
C ASP A 6 -1.83 -4.80 -16.09
N CYS A 7 -2.29 -3.56 -16.25
CA CYS A 7 -1.92 -2.40 -15.48
C CYS A 7 -3.20 -1.79 -14.92
N LEU A 8 -3.31 -1.80 -13.59
CA LEU A 8 -4.24 -0.95 -12.87
C LEU A 8 -3.54 0.40 -12.67
N LEU A 9 -4.08 1.48 -13.24
CA LEU A 9 -3.68 2.84 -12.93
C LEU A 9 -4.95 3.64 -12.65
N ILE A 10 -5.13 4.07 -11.41
CA ILE A 10 -6.35 4.78 -10.99
C ILE A 10 -6.03 6.05 -10.20
N PRO A 11 -6.73 7.16 -10.48
CA PRO A 11 -6.75 8.29 -9.56
C PRO A 11 -7.62 7.95 -8.35
N MET A 12 -7.23 8.45 -7.18
CA MET A 12 -7.90 8.24 -5.90
C MET A 12 -7.88 9.54 -5.10
N LEU A 13 -8.92 9.77 -4.29
CA LEU A 13 -8.89 10.85 -3.31
C LEU A 13 -8.01 10.43 -2.13
N ALA A 14 -7.06 11.27 -1.74
CA ALA A 14 -6.26 11.14 -0.53
C ALA A 14 -7.14 11.19 0.73
N SER A 15 -7.68 10.03 1.09
CA SER A 15 -8.65 9.84 2.17
C SER A 15 -8.37 8.56 2.94
N LYS A 16 -8.95 8.43 4.14
CA LYS A 16 -8.80 7.23 4.98
C LYS A 16 -9.34 5.95 4.32
N ALA A 17 -10.18 6.06 3.29
CA ALA A 17 -10.70 4.92 2.55
C ALA A 17 -9.74 4.40 1.45
N ALA A 18 -8.76 5.21 1.05
CA ALA A 18 -7.88 4.89 -0.07
C ALA A 18 -7.08 3.57 0.12
N PRO A 19 -6.48 3.28 1.30
CA PRO A 19 -5.75 2.02 1.49
C PRO A 19 -6.63 0.77 1.32
N GLY A 20 -7.87 0.80 1.84
CA GLY A 20 -8.80 -0.32 1.72
C GLY A 20 -9.23 -0.60 0.28
N LEU A 21 -9.49 0.47 -0.49
CA LEU A 21 -9.80 0.35 -1.93
C LEU A 21 -8.62 -0.25 -2.70
N ALA A 22 -7.40 0.26 -2.47
CA ALA A 22 -6.22 -0.25 -3.14
C ALA A 22 -5.90 -1.70 -2.78
N ARG A 23 -6.07 -2.11 -1.51
CA ARG A 23 -5.93 -3.51 -1.08
C ARG A 23 -6.90 -4.42 -1.84
N THR A 24 -8.16 -4.00 -1.96
CA THR A 24 -9.19 -4.76 -2.69
C THR A 24 -8.81 -4.96 -4.15
N LEU A 25 -8.39 -3.89 -4.83
CA LEU A 25 -8.01 -3.94 -6.24
C LEU A 25 -6.72 -4.76 -6.45
N THR A 26 -5.74 -4.61 -5.55
CA THR A 26 -4.49 -5.38 -5.54
C THR A 26 -4.78 -6.87 -5.41
N LYS A 27 -5.67 -7.26 -4.48
CA LYS A 27 -6.06 -8.66 -4.28
C LYS A 27 -6.65 -9.26 -5.54
N THR A 28 -7.56 -8.55 -6.21
CA THR A 28 -8.15 -9.02 -7.48
C THR A 28 -7.09 -9.22 -8.56
N ARG A 29 -6.13 -8.30 -8.69
CA ARG A 29 -5.05 -8.42 -9.68
C ARG A 29 -4.11 -9.58 -9.38
N LEU A 30 -3.64 -9.70 -8.15
CA LEU A 30 -2.81 -10.84 -7.71
C LEU A 30 -3.49 -12.18 -7.94
N HIS A 31 -4.81 -12.26 -7.71
CA HIS A 31 -5.58 -13.48 -7.96
C HIS A 31 -5.50 -13.87 -9.44
N ASN A 32 -5.78 -12.89 -10.31
CA ASN A 32 -5.80 -13.11 -11.76
C ASN A 32 -4.42 -13.44 -12.33
N TRP A 33 -3.36 -13.01 -11.67
CA TRP A 33 -1.97 -13.34 -12.05
C TRP A 33 -1.44 -14.63 -11.43
N GLY A 34 -2.17 -15.24 -10.48
CA GLY A 34 -1.68 -16.40 -9.72
C GLY A 34 -0.59 -16.06 -8.70
N TYR A 35 -0.49 -14.79 -8.29
CA TYR A 35 0.58 -14.26 -7.41
C TYR A 35 0.12 -14.11 -5.95
N MET A 36 -0.82 -14.95 -5.51
CA MET A 36 -1.32 -14.90 -4.13
C MET A 36 -0.24 -15.17 -3.08
N HIS A 37 0.87 -15.81 -3.45
CA HIS A 37 1.99 -16.07 -2.54
C HIS A 37 2.74 -14.80 -2.08
N ILE A 38 2.57 -13.66 -2.76
CA ILE A 38 3.14 -12.36 -2.35
C ILE A 38 2.07 -11.39 -1.80
N SER A 39 0.85 -11.87 -1.52
CA SER A 39 -0.27 -10.96 -1.22
C SER A 39 -0.03 -10.13 0.03
N ASP A 40 0.54 -10.73 1.06
CA ASP A 40 0.72 -10.05 2.35
C ASP A 40 1.71 -8.90 2.23
N ASP A 41 2.88 -9.15 1.63
CA ASP A 41 3.89 -8.13 1.35
C ASP A 41 3.34 -7.03 0.44
N ALA A 42 2.66 -7.41 -0.65
CA ALA A 42 2.07 -6.46 -1.58
C ALA A 42 1.02 -5.56 -0.92
N PHE A 43 0.22 -6.11 0.00
CA PHE A 43 -0.78 -5.33 0.73
C PHE A 43 -0.14 -4.36 1.73
N VAL A 44 0.91 -4.77 2.44
CA VAL A 44 1.65 -3.89 3.35
C VAL A 44 2.26 -2.74 2.55
N ILE A 45 3.00 -3.03 1.49
CA ILE A 45 3.65 -2.01 0.65
C ILE A 45 2.61 -1.04 0.07
N ALA A 46 1.52 -1.54 -0.52
CA ALA A 46 0.48 -0.68 -1.08
C ALA A 46 -0.18 0.20 0.00
N SER A 47 -0.45 -0.35 1.18
CA SER A 47 -1.09 0.40 2.27
C SER A 47 -0.18 1.49 2.82
N GLU A 48 1.12 1.22 3.00
CA GLU A 48 2.09 2.19 3.50
C GLU A 48 2.32 3.32 2.49
N LEU A 49 2.51 2.99 1.20
CA LEU A 49 2.70 4.01 0.16
C LEU A 49 1.49 4.94 0.05
N ILE A 50 0.27 4.38 0.10
CA ILE A 50 -0.95 5.17 0.05
C ILE A 50 -1.15 5.97 1.35
N SER A 51 -0.85 5.40 2.51
CA SER A 51 -0.94 6.12 3.78
C SER A 51 -0.01 7.32 3.81
N ASN A 52 1.23 7.15 3.33
CA ASN A 52 2.18 8.25 3.18
C ASN A 52 1.65 9.34 2.24
N ALA A 53 1.12 8.96 1.08
CA ALA A 53 0.53 9.90 0.13
C ALA A 53 -0.70 10.64 0.71
N VAL A 54 -1.56 9.93 1.45
CA VAL A 54 -2.72 10.51 2.14
C VAL A 54 -2.29 11.52 3.20
N THR A 55 -1.24 11.22 3.96
CA THR A 55 -0.67 12.13 4.95
C THR A 55 0.00 13.34 4.31
N ALA A 56 0.72 13.15 3.20
CA ALA A 56 1.44 14.22 2.52
C ALA A 56 0.51 15.21 1.79
N THR A 57 -0.59 14.73 1.22
CA THR A 57 -1.51 15.55 0.42
C THR A 57 -2.99 15.28 0.74
N PRO A 58 -3.44 15.52 1.97
CA PRO A 58 -4.81 15.19 2.38
C PRO A 58 -5.85 15.91 1.51
N GLY A 59 -6.88 15.16 1.07
CA GLY A 59 -7.97 15.68 0.25
C GLY A 59 -7.60 16.01 -1.21
N LYS A 60 -6.36 15.76 -1.65
CA LYS A 60 -5.94 15.91 -3.05
C LYS A 60 -6.00 14.58 -3.80
N GLU A 61 -5.86 14.63 -5.12
CA GLU A 61 -5.70 13.43 -5.93
C GLU A 61 -4.33 12.77 -5.66
N ILE A 62 -4.34 11.46 -5.53
CA ILE A 62 -3.18 10.58 -5.61
C ILE A 62 -3.41 9.58 -6.74
N ARG A 63 -2.36 9.08 -7.38
CA ARG A 63 -2.46 8.04 -8.42
C ARG A 63 -1.84 6.75 -7.92
N PHE A 64 -2.59 5.66 -7.99
CA PHE A 64 -2.14 4.33 -7.63
C PHE A 64 -1.95 3.48 -8.89
N GLN A 65 -0.76 2.91 -9.05
CA GLN A 65 -0.46 1.91 -10.05
C GLN A 65 -0.15 0.55 -9.41
N PHE A 66 -0.78 -0.48 -9.96
CA PHE A 66 -0.46 -1.87 -9.71
C PHE A 66 -0.41 -2.63 -11.03
N SER A 67 0.78 -3.04 -11.44
CA SER A 67 0.97 -3.72 -12.73
C SER A 67 1.90 -4.90 -12.61
N ARG A 68 1.70 -5.90 -13.47
CA ARG A 68 2.65 -7.00 -13.62
C ARG A 68 3.83 -6.55 -14.47
N ASP A 69 5.03 -6.82 -13.99
CA ASP A 69 6.29 -6.60 -14.70
C ASP A 69 6.99 -7.95 -14.97
N ILE A 70 8.04 -7.96 -15.79
CA ILE A 70 8.78 -9.17 -16.20
C ILE A 70 9.29 -9.97 -14.99
N ALA A 71 9.71 -9.28 -13.93
CA ALA A 71 10.30 -9.87 -12.74
C ALA A 71 9.35 -9.95 -11.52
N GLY A 72 8.09 -9.49 -11.63
CA GLY A 72 7.18 -9.47 -10.49
C GLY A 72 6.04 -8.47 -10.63
N VAL A 73 5.81 -7.66 -9.59
CA VAL A 73 4.78 -6.61 -9.57
C VAL A 73 5.40 -5.25 -9.32
N LEU A 74 4.89 -4.24 -10.01
CA LEU A 74 5.16 -2.84 -9.74
C LEU A 74 4.03 -2.28 -8.88
N ILE A 75 4.41 -1.66 -7.77
CA ILE A 75 3.52 -0.89 -6.88
C ILE A 75 4.05 0.53 -6.86
N ALA A 76 3.25 1.48 -7.34
CA ALA A 76 3.66 2.88 -7.36
C ALA A 76 2.51 3.80 -6.94
N VAL A 77 2.86 4.86 -6.20
CA VAL A 77 1.93 5.90 -5.78
C VAL A 77 2.55 7.25 -6.10
N TRP A 78 1.78 8.12 -6.75
CA TRP A 78 2.15 9.52 -6.95
C TRP A 78 1.20 10.40 -6.16
N ASP A 79 1.76 11.37 -5.45
CA ASP A 79 1.02 12.43 -4.77
C ASP A 79 1.52 13.80 -5.24
N ALA A 80 0.86 14.87 -4.78
CA ALA A 80 1.19 16.24 -5.17
C ALA A 80 2.28 16.89 -4.29
N SER A 81 2.86 16.15 -3.34
CA SER A 81 3.94 16.63 -2.48
C SER A 81 5.28 16.58 -3.23
N PRO A 82 6.12 17.61 -3.12
CA PRO A 82 7.49 17.55 -3.62
C PRO A 82 8.42 16.75 -2.69
N ALA A 83 7.94 16.33 -1.52
CA ALA A 83 8.73 15.58 -0.55
C ALA A 83 9.00 14.15 -1.04
N GLN A 84 10.19 13.63 -0.73
CA GLN A 84 10.50 12.23 -0.99
C GLN A 84 9.92 11.32 0.11
N PRO A 85 9.51 10.09 -0.23
CA PRO A 85 9.12 9.08 0.76
C PRO A 85 10.25 8.87 1.77
N GLN A 86 9.91 8.89 3.06
CA GLN A 86 10.86 8.61 4.13
C GLN A 86 10.76 7.13 4.49
N VAL A 87 11.86 6.40 4.35
CA VAL A 87 11.96 5.02 4.84
C VAL A 87 11.91 5.08 6.36
N ARG A 88 10.85 4.53 6.96
CA ARG A 88 10.76 4.38 8.40
C ARG A 88 11.47 3.08 8.80
N PRO A 89 12.24 3.06 9.91
CA PRO A 89 12.79 1.82 10.42
C PRO A 89 11.66 0.83 10.64
N MET A 90 11.82 -0.40 10.16
CA MET A 90 10.93 -1.49 10.53
C MET A 90 11.20 -1.77 12.01
N VAL A 91 10.32 -1.29 12.88
CA VAL A 91 10.34 -1.68 14.29
C VAL A 91 9.85 -3.12 14.31
N ASP A 92 10.76 -4.05 14.56
CA ASP A 92 10.38 -5.41 14.91
C ASP A 92 9.60 -5.32 16.22
N MET A 93 8.28 -5.53 16.15
CA MET A 93 7.44 -5.62 17.34
C MET A 93 7.78 -6.94 18.04
N THR A 94 8.91 -6.94 18.72
CA THR A 94 9.26 -7.97 19.69
C THR A 94 8.32 -7.83 20.88
N LEU A 95 7.96 -8.95 21.50
CA LEU A 95 7.07 -8.98 22.67
C LEU A 95 7.53 -8.02 23.78
N ASP A 96 8.83 -7.74 23.84
CA ASP A 96 9.48 -6.84 24.79
C ASP A 96 9.18 -5.34 24.57
N THR A 97 8.62 -4.96 23.41
CA THR A 97 8.24 -3.57 23.08
C THR A 97 6.76 -3.26 23.30
N LEU A 98 5.97 -4.26 23.71
CA LEU A 98 4.58 -4.06 24.13
C LEU A 98 4.61 -3.49 25.54
N ASP A 99 4.22 -2.22 25.69
CA ASP A 99 3.98 -1.60 27.00
C ASP A 99 2.75 -2.28 27.63
N VAL A 100 2.98 -3.38 28.34
CA VAL A 100 1.99 -4.02 29.22
C VAL A 100 1.79 -3.11 30.42
N SER A 101 1.01 -2.04 30.23
CA SER A 101 0.47 -1.29 31.34
C SER A 101 -0.50 -2.22 32.09
N GLU A 102 -0.02 -2.83 33.17
CA GLU A 102 -0.83 -3.53 34.16
C GLU A 102 -1.76 -2.53 34.85
N GLU A 103 -2.90 -2.26 34.24
CA GLU A 103 -4.07 -1.75 34.97
C GLU A 103 -5.17 -2.79 34.85
N HIS A 104 -5.38 -3.53 35.95
CA HIS A 104 -6.70 -3.86 36.51
C HIS A 104 -6.46 -4.52 37.89
N GLN A 105 -6.28 -3.69 38.93
CA GLN A 105 -6.66 -4.08 40.30
C GLN A 105 -7.95 -3.34 40.64
N GLY A 106 -9.01 -4.10 40.93
CA GLY A 106 -10.31 -3.62 41.35
C GLY A 106 -11.31 -4.77 41.40
#